data_AF-A0A6J6VU70-F1
#
_entry.id   AF-A0A6J6VU70-F1
#
_cell.length_a   1.000
_cell.length_b   1.000
_cell.length_c   1.000
_cell.angle_alpha   90.00
_cell.angle_beta   90.00
_cell.angle_gamma   90.00
#
_symmetry.space_group_name_H-M   'P 1'
#
loop_
_entity.id
_entity.type
_entity.pdbx_description
1 polymer ?
#
loop_
_entity_poly.entity_id
_entity_poly.type
_entity_poly.pdbx_seq_one_letter_code
_entity_poly.pdbx_strand_id
1 'polypeptide(L)' 'MINGTVNIPPQFVGILPYVMTIIVLAISAGKVRPPAAEGQPYEKGQS' A
#
# COMPACT_ATOMS: atom_id res chain seq x y z
N MET A 1 -32.99 -22.53 0.57
CA MET A 1 -32.94 -21.05 0.66
C MET A 1 -31.82 -20.68 1.63
N ILE A 2 -30.66 -20.26 1.14
CA ILE A 2 -29.59 -19.73 2.02
C ILE A 2 -29.79 -18.22 2.18
N ASN A 3 -30.79 -17.81 2.98
CA ASN A 3 -30.98 -16.42 3.35
C ASN A 3 -30.30 -16.13 4.69
N GLY A 4 -28.96 -16.22 4.69
CA GLY A 4 -28.13 -15.83 5.82
C GLY A 4 -27.80 -14.35 5.72
N THR A 5 -28.47 -13.51 6.51
CA THR A 5 -28.14 -12.09 6.61
C THR A 5 -26.81 -11.96 7.35
N VAL A 6 -25.71 -11.73 6.61
CA VAL A 6 -24.39 -11.53 7.22
C VAL A 6 -24.34 -10.14 7.83
N ASN A 7 -24.26 -10.07 9.16
CA ASN A 7 -24.17 -8.81 9.90
C ASN A 7 -22.70 -8.38 9.96
N ILE A 8 -22.26 -7.58 8.99
CA ILE A 8 -20.88 -7.09 8.90
C ILE A 8 -20.80 -5.73 9.62
N PRO A 9 -19.91 -5.58 10.63
CA PRO A 9 -19.72 -4.29 11.28
C PRO A 9 -19.30 -3.21 10.28
N PRO A 10 -19.87 -1.99 10.35
CA PRO A 10 -19.52 -0.90 9.44
C PRO A 10 -18.02 -0.56 9.42
N GLN A 11 -17.33 -0.78 10.54
CA GLN A 11 -15.89 -0.56 10.67
C GLN A 11 -15.09 -1.46 9.73
N PHE A 12 -15.52 -2.71 9.51
CA PHE A 12 -14.84 -3.64 8.59
C PHE A 12 -14.91 -3.15 7.14
N VAL A 13 -16.07 -2.64 6.73
CA VAL A 13 -16.23 -2.03 5.41
C VAL A 13 -15.45 -0.73 5.32
N GLY A 14 -15.42 0.05 6.41
CA GLY A 14 -14.66 1.30 6.50
C GLY A 14 -13.15 1.13 6.37
N ILE A 15 -12.58 -0.02 6.78
CA ILE A 15 -11.13 -0.26 6.62
C ILE A 15 -10.73 -0.81 5.25
N LEU A 16 -11.71 -1.27 4.45
CA LEU A 16 -11.47 -1.90 3.16
C LEU A 16 -10.59 -1.07 2.20
N PRO A 17 -10.76 0.26 2.02
CA PRO A 17 -9.90 1.04 1.13
C PRO A 17 -8.42 1.05 1.58
N TYR A 18 -8.16 1.06 2.89
CA TYR A 18 -6.79 1.06 3.42
C TYR A 18 -6.11 -0.29 3.22
N VAL A 19 -6.82 -1.39 3.52
CA VAL A 19 -6.32 -2.75 3.28
C VAL A 19 -6.06 -2.97 1.79
N MET A 20 -6.98 -2.54 0.94
CA MET A 20 -6.81 -2.59 -0.52
C MET A 20 -5.56 -1.82 -0.97
N THR A 21 -5.34 -0.61 -0.43
CA THR A 21 -4.14 0.18 -0.73
C THR A 21 -2.87 -0.55 -0.35
N ILE A 22 -2.82 -1.15 0.86
CA ILE A 22 -1.66 -1.92 1.31
C ILE A 22 -1.39 -3.11 0.39
N ILE A 23 -2.43 -3.84 -0.03
CA ILE A 23 -2.29 -4.97 -0.96
C ILE A 23 -1.70 -4.50 -2.30
N VAL A 24 -2.23 -3.41 -2.86
CA VAL A 24 -1.73 -2.83 -4.11
C VAL A 24 -0.27 -2.41 -3.97
N LEU A 25 0.09 -1.72 -2.88
CA LEU A 25 1.46 -1.32 -2.60
C LEU A 25 2.39 -2.54 -2.46
N ALA A 26 1.98 -3.56 -1.71
CA ALA A 26 2.78 -4.78 -1.53
C ALA A 26 3.06 -5.50 -2.86
N ILE A 27 2.05 -5.59 -3.74
CA ILE A 27 2.20 -6.22 -5.06
C ILE A 27 3.05 -5.35 -6.00
N SER A 28 2.86 -4.03 -5.97
CA SER A 28 3.53 -3.10 -6.89
C SER A 28 4.94 -2.69 -6.45
N ALA A 29 5.27 -2.79 -5.16
CA ALA A 29 6.56 -2.37 -4.61
C ALA A 29 7.75 -3.09 -5.27
N GLY A 30 7.59 -4.33 -5.72
CA GLY A 30 8.65 -5.07 -6.44
C GLY A 30 8.83 -4.67 -7.91
N LYS A 31 7.98 -3.79 -8.45
CA LYS A 31 8.00 -3.37 -9.87
C LYS A 31 8.52 -1.96 -10.08
N VAL A 32 8.80 -1.22 -9.01
CA VAL A 32 9.29 0.16 -9.13
C VAL A 32 10.73 0.16 -9.62
N ARG A 33 11.03 1.05 -10.58
CA ARG A 33 12.41 1.29 -11.00
C ARG A 33 13.12 2.00 -9.85
N PRO A 34 14.29 1.52 -9.43
CA PRO A 34 15.02 2.21 -8.38
C PRO A 34 15.38 3.63 -8.81
N PRO A 35 15.47 4.58 -7.86
CA PRO A 35 15.86 5.95 -8.19
C PRO A 35 17.28 5.97 -8.77
N ALA A 36 17.56 6.93 -9.65
CA ALA A 36 18.90 7.08 -10.25
C ALA A 36 20.02 7.28 -9.22
N ALA A 37 19.66 7.78 -8.03
CA ALA A 37 20.56 7.98 -6.90
C ALA A 37 20.58 6.79 -5.91
N GLU A 38 19.91 5.66 -6.23
CA GLU A 38 19.98 4.48 -5.36
C GLU A 38 21.42 4.01 -5.23
N GLY A 39 21.90 3.88 -3.98
CA GLY A 39 23.27 3.48 -3.69
C GLY A 39 24.33 4.57 -3.89
N GLN A 40 23.98 5.77 -4.35
CA GLN A 40 24.93 6.89 -4.47
C GLN A 40 24.96 7.67 -3.14
N PRO A 41 26.14 7.83 -2.50
CA PRO A 41 26.27 8.69 -1.33
C PRO A 41 25.84 10.13 -1.61
N TYR A 42 25.11 10.74 -0.69
CA TYR A 42 24.68 12.14 -0.82
C TYR A 42 25.89 13.08 -0.65
N GLU A 43 26.21 13.84 -1.69
CA GLU A 43 27.17 14.93 -1.60
C GLU A 43 26.44 16.22 -1.20
N LYS A 44 26.72 16.71 0.02
CA LYS A 44 26.19 18.00 0.46
C LYS A 44 26.93 19.10 -0.30
N GLY A 45 26.20 19.91 -1.06
CA GLY A 45 26.77 21.06 -1.78
C GLY A 45 27.55 21.95 -0.80
N GLN A 46 28.83 22.15 -1.07
CA GLN A 46 29.66 23.07 -0.30
C GLN A 46 29.06 24.48 -0.46
N SER A 47 28.69 25.08 0.67
CA SER A 47 28.18 26.45 0.75
C SER A 47 29.33 27.45 0.80
#